data_AF-A0A976KJS5-F1
#
_entry.id   AF-A0A976KJS5-F1
#
_cell.length_a   1.000
_cell.length_b   1.000
_cell.length_c   1.000
_cell.angle_alpha   90.00
_cell.angle_beta   90.00
_cell.angle_gamma   90.00
#
_symmetry.space_group_name_H-M   'P 1'
#
loop_
_entity.id
_entity.type
_entity.pdbx_description
1 polymer ?
#
loop_
_entity_poly.entity_id
_entity_poly.type
_entity_poly.pdbx_seq_one_letter_code
_entity_poly.pdbx_strand_id
1 'polypeptide(L)'
;MRIQKHLRYFLFCYLSLITPIVLAGNDADSIIRLATTTSTENSGLLAHLLPKFEAKSGYRVHVIAVGTGKALRMGRDGDVDVLLVHAPEAEADFVTEGYGEKRHAVMY
;
A
#
# COMPACT_ATOMS: atom_id res chain seq x y z
N MET A 1 31.07 -5.89 46.45
CA MET A 1 30.44 -6.36 45.18
C MET A 1 28.91 -6.58 45.25
N ARG A 2 28.19 -6.07 46.28
CA ARG A 2 26.74 -6.28 46.48
C ARG A 2 25.86 -5.09 46.03
N ILE A 3 26.42 -3.88 46.01
CA ILE A 3 25.72 -2.62 45.66
C ILE A 3 25.54 -2.43 44.14
N GLN A 4 26.42 -3.00 43.32
CA GLN A 4 26.38 -2.89 41.86
C GLN A 4 25.20 -3.66 41.20
N LYS A 5 24.63 -4.65 41.91
CA LYS A 5 23.53 -5.48 41.39
C LYS A 5 22.18 -4.78 41.51
N HIS A 6 21.96 -4.04 42.60
CA HIS A 6 20.73 -3.27 42.80
C HIS A 6 20.66 -2.05 41.90
N LEU A 7 21.78 -1.38 41.62
CA LEU A 7 21.84 -0.25 40.70
C LEU A 7 21.51 -0.66 39.25
N ARG A 8 21.90 -1.87 38.83
CA ARG A 8 21.51 -2.46 37.54
C ARG A 8 20.03 -2.83 37.47
N TYR A 9 19.46 -3.41 38.53
CA TYR A 9 18.03 -3.74 38.56
C TYR A 9 17.14 -2.49 38.63
N PHE A 10 17.57 -1.44 39.35
CA PHE A 10 16.83 -0.17 39.41
C PHE A 10 16.84 0.56 38.06
N LEU A 11 17.97 0.52 37.34
CA LEU A 11 18.09 1.09 35.98
C LEU A 11 17.28 0.29 34.95
N PHE A 12 17.16 -1.04 35.12
CA PHE A 12 16.37 -1.91 34.25
C PHE A 12 14.86 -1.75 34.47
N CYS A 13 14.40 -1.54 35.71
CA CYS A 13 13.00 -1.25 36.02
C CYS A 13 12.55 0.12 35.47
N TYR A 14 13.41 1.14 35.52
CA TYR A 14 13.08 2.47 34.99
C TYR A 14 12.94 2.47 33.46
N LEU A 15 13.70 1.64 32.75
CA LEU A 15 13.62 1.52 31.29
C LEU A 15 12.37 0.76 30.80
N SER A 16 11.80 -0.12 31.63
CA SER A 16 10.57 -0.87 31.29
C SER A 16 9.27 -0.08 31.49
N LEU A 17 9.32 1.06 32.19
CA LEU A 17 8.13 1.86 32.53
C LEU A 17 7.77 2.93 31.47
N ILE A 18 8.60 3.08 30.42
CA ILE A 18 8.48 4.14 29.41
C ILE A 18 8.23 3.55 28.00
N THR A 19 7.68 2.34 27.88
CA THR A 19 7.05 1.99 26.60
C THR A 19 5.71 2.71 26.54
N PRO A 20 5.55 3.79 25.77
CA PRO A 20 4.21 4.25 25.45
C PRO A 20 3.55 3.11 24.69
N ILE A 21 2.37 2.70 25.16
CA ILE A 21 1.44 1.96 24.32
C ILE A 21 1.16 2.88 23.13
N VAL A 22 1.76 2.58 21.99
CA VAL A 22 1.43 3.23 20.71
C VAL A 22 0.10 2.65 20.25
N LEU A 23 -0.98 3.14 20.84
CA LEU A 23 -2.32 3.03 20.26
C LEU A 23 -2.44 4.09 19.17
N ALA A 24 -1.75 3.87 18.05
CA ALA A 24 -2.01 4.58 16.81
C ALA A 24 -3.09 3.82 16.04
N GLY A 25 -4.30 3.80 16.59
CA GLY A 25 -5.50 3.55 15.79
C GLY A 25 -5.78 4.81 15.00
N ASN A 26 -5.09 4.99 13.88
CA ASN A 26 -5.41 6.08 12.96
C ASN A 26 -6.58 5.61 12.11
N ASP A 27 -7.79 5.99 12.54
CA ASP A 27 -9.03 5.94 11.77
C ASP A 27 -8.97 7.01 10.68
N ALA A 28 -7.98 6.87 9.79
CA ALA A 28 -7.73 7.74 8.66
C ALA A 28 -8.14 6.97 7.41
N ASP A 29 -9.10 7.50 6.66
CA ASP A 29 -9.42 7.14 5.27
C ASP A 29 -8.14 6.65 4.57
N SER A 30 -7.97 5.33 4.46
CA SER A 30 -6.72 4.79 3.94
C SER A 30 -6.73 5.03 2.43
N ILE A 31 -5.75 5.79 1.96
CA ILE A 31 -5.64 6.11 0.54
C ILE A 31 -4.94 4.94 -0.16
N ILE A 32 -5.61 4.35 -1.14
CA ILE A 32 -5.05 3.39 -2.08
C ILE A 32 -4.55 4.16 -3.29
N ARG A 33 -3.27 4.01 -3.63
CA ARG A 33 -2.67 4.58 -4.84
C ARG A 33 -2.81 3.59 -5.97
N LEU A 34 -3.57 3.95 -7.00
CA LEU A 34 -3.83 3.15 -8.17
C LEU A 34 -3.11 3.74 -9.38
N ALA A 35 -2.14 3.03 -9.96
CA ALA A 35 -1.64 3.37 -11.30
C ALA A 35 -2.46 2.66 -12.37
N THR A 36 -2.91 3.42 -13.36
CA THR A 36 -3.72 2.93 -14.49
C THR A 36 -3.25 3.55 -15.80
N THR A 37 -3.75 3.02 -16.93
CA THR A 37 -3.55 3.65 -18.24
C THR A 37 -4.47 4.84 -18.45
N THR A 38 -3.99 5.83 -19.21
CA THR A 38 -4.81 7.00 -19.60
C THR A 38 -6.03 6.59 -20.43
N SER A 39 -5.95 5.51 -21.22
CA SER A 39 -7.09 4.97 -21.96
C SER A 39 -8.20 4.48 -21.03
N THR A 40 -7.84 3.79 -19.94
CA THR A 40 -8.79 3.32 -18.93
C THR A 40 -9.40 4.48 -18.16
N GLU A 41 -8.60 5.47 -17.75
CA GLU A 41 -9.10 6.65 -17.06
C GLU A 41 -10.10 7.43 -17.94
N ASN A 42 -9.70 7.72 -19.19
CA ASN A 42 -10.51 8.48 -20.14
C ASN A 42 -11.80 7.76 -20.57
N SER A 43 -11.91 6.45 -20.35
CA SER A 43 -13.14 5.70 -20.62
C SER A 43 -14.30 6.08 -19.68
N GLY A 44 -14.00 6.71 -18.53
CA GLY A 44 -14.97 6.99 -17.48
C GLY A 44 -15.30 5.77 -16.60
N LEU A 45 -14.68 4.61 -16.83
CA LEU A 45 -14.88 3.40 -16.04
C LEU A 45 -14.61 3.64 -14.54
N LEU A 46 -13.47 4.25 -14.22
CA LEU A 46 -13.08 4.48 -12.82
C LEU A 46 -13.98 5.51 -12.14
N ALA A 47 -14.42 6.54 -12.86
CA ALA A 47 -15.40 7.51 -12.36
C ALA A 47 -16.74 6.84 -11.96
N HIS A 48 -17.10 5.72 -12.58
CA HIS A 48 -18.31 4.97 -12.22
C HIS A 48 -18.10 3.98 -11.07
N LEU A 49 -16.92 3.35 -11.00
CA LEU A 49 -16.63 2.28 -10.03
C LEU A 49 -16.16 2.82 -8.68
N LEU A 50 -15.25 3.79 -8.68
CA LEU A 50 -14.58 4.26 -7.46
C LEU A 50 -15.58 4.84 -6.44
N PRO A 51 -16.58 5.67 -6.79
CA PRO A 51 -17.51 6.18 -5.79
C PRO A 51 -18.25 5.09 -5.01
N LYS A 52 -18.60 3.98 -5.69
CA LYS A 52 -19.27 2.83 -5.05
C LYS A 52 -18.30 2.04 -4.17
N PHE A 53 -17.06 1.89 -4.62
CA PHE A 53 -16.01 1.25 -3.84
C PHE A 53 -15.71 2.04 -2.57
N GLU A 54 -15.41 3.35 -2.71
CA GLU A 54 -15.06 4.23 -1.59
C GLU A 54 -16.19 4.30 -0.56
N ALA A 55 -17.44 4.45 -1.00
CA ALA A 55 -18.60 4.49 -0.11
C ALA A 55 -18.82 3.17 0.67
N LYS A 56 -18.45 2.03 0.08
CA LYS A 56 -18.63 0.70 0.71
C LYS A 56 -17.45 0.33 1.61
N SER A 57 -16.24 0.68 1.20
CA SER A 57 -15.00 0.22 1.83
C SER A 57 -14.48 1.20 2.87
N GLY A 58 -14.81 2.49 2.77
CA GLY A 58 -14.21 3.56 3.58
C GLY A 58 -12.79 3.95 3.12
N TYR A 59 -12.26 3.30 2.07
CA TYR A 59 -10.97 3.69 1.49
C TYR A 59 -11.17 4.80 0.46
N ARG A 60 -10.15 5.64 0.31
CA ARG A 60 -10.05 6.62 -0.78
C ARG A 60 -9.12 6.08 -1.86
N VAL A 61 -9.37 6.38 -3.13
CA VAL A 61 -8.52 5.92 -4.22
C VAL A 61 -7.91 7.11 -4.95
N HIS A 62 -6.58 7.21 -4.92
CA HIS A 62 -5.84 8.18 -5.69
C HIS A 62 -5.37 7.55 -7.01
N VAL A 63 -5.96 8.01 -8.12
CA VAL A 63 -5.66 7.49 -9.46
C VAL A 63 -4.51 8.25 -10.10
N ILE A 64 -3.53 7.51 -10.62
CA ILE A 64 -2.39 8.02 -11.38
C ILE A 64 -2.46 7.43 -12.79
N ALA A 65 -2.97 8.24 -13.73
CA ALA A 65 -3.12 7.83 -15.12
C ALA A 65 -1.83 8.08 -15.92
N VAL A 66 -1.13 7.02 -16.31
CA VAL A 66 0.15 7.05 -17.04
C VAL A 66 0.22 5.93 -18.07
N GLY A 67 1.22 5.91 -18.96
CA GLY A 67 1.41 4.76 -19.85
C GLY A 67 1.77 3.47 -19.09
N THR A 68 1.44 2.30 -19.64
CA THR A 68 1.65 0.97 -19.00
C THR A 68 3.07 0.77 -18.47
N GLY A 69 4.10 1.12 -19.25
CA GLY A 69 5.49 0.97 -18.82
C GLY A 69 5.84 1.83 -17.60
N LYS A 70 5.27 3.03 -17.48
CA LYS A 70 5.45 3.89 -16.31
C LYS A 70 4.66 3.36 -15.11
N ALA A 71 3.43 2.88 -15.31
CA ALA A 71 2.64 2.27 -14.25
C ALA A 71 3.35 1.04 -13.65
N LEU A 72 3.86 0.13 -14.49
CA LEU A 72 4.62 -1.03 -14.04
C LEU A 72 5.89 -0.63 -13.29
N ARG A 73 6.63 0.38 -13.77
CA ARG A 73 7.80 0.92 -13.04
C ARG A 73 7.41 1.44 -11.65
N MET A 74 6.35 2.25 -11.55
CA MET A 74 5.87 2.75 -10.26
C MET A 74 5.46 1.61 -9.31
N GLY A 75 4.87 0.54 -9.84
CA GLY A 75 4.58 -0.66 -9.06
C GLY A 75 5.84 -1.35 -8.56
N ARG A 76 6.87 -1.49 -9.40
CA ARG A 76 8.17 -2.08 -9.01
C ARG A 76 8.88 -1.25 -7.94
N ASP A 77 8.78 0.07 -8.05
CA ASP A 77 9.42 1.02 -7.14
C ASP A 77 8.65 1.17 -5.81
N GLY A 78 7.45 0.58 -5.68
CA GLY A 78 6.61 0.67 -4.47
C GLY A 78 5.84 1.99 -4.33
N ASP A 79 5.78 2.78 -5.39
CA ASP A 79 5.11 4.09 -5.42
C ASP A 79 3.57 3.97 -5.43
N VAL A 80 3.05 2.78 -5.75
CA VAL A 80 1.61 2.50 -5.84
C VAL A 80 1.26 1.16 -5.20
N ASP A 81 0.01 1.04 -4.79
CA ASP A 81 -0.50 -0.12 -4.06
C ASP A 81 -1.23 -1.10 -5.01
N VAL A 82 -1.82 -0.57 -6.10
CA VAL A 82 -2.54 -1.36 -7.10
C VAL A 82 -2.15 -0.92 -8.51
N LEU A 83 -2.04 -1.90 -9.41
CA LEU A 83 -1.88 -1.69 -10.85
C LEU A 83 -3.13 -2.13 -11.60
N LEU A 84 -3.61 -1.29 -12.51
CA LEU A 84 -4.66 -1.62 -13.47
C LEU A 84 -4.18 -1.26 -14.88
N VAL A 85 -3.51 -2.20 -15.53
CA VAL A 85 -2.98 -2.03 -16.88
C VAL A 85 -3.56 -3.08 -17.81
N HIS A 86 -3.36 -2.90 -19.11
CA HIS A 86 -3.75 -3.85 -20.14
C HIS A 86 -2.48 -4.36 -20.86
N ALA A 87 -1.71 -5.19 -20.16
CA ALA A 87 -0.50 -5.83 -20.70
C ALA A 87 -0.30 -7.21 -20.04
N PRO A 88 -1.05 -8.24 -20.50
CA PRO A 88 -1.11 -9.55 -19.82
C PRO A 88 0.25 -10.21 -19.58
N GLU A 89 1.15 -10.17 -20.57
CA GLU A 89 2.49 -10.74 -20.46
C GLU A 89 3.33 -9.99 -19.41
N ALA A 90 3.37 -8.66 -19.51
CA ALA A 90 4.13 -7.83 -18.57
C ALA A 90 3.57 -7.90 -17.13
N GLU A 91 2.26 -8.06 -16.96
CA GLU A 91 1.63 -8.29 -15.66
C GLU A 91 2.03 -9.66 -15.06
N ALA A 92 2.11 -10.69 -15.90
CA ALA A 92 2.53 -12.03 -15.47
C ALA A 92 4.01 -12.03 -15.05
N ASP A 93 4.87 -11.36 -15.83
CA ASP A 93 6.27 -11.17 -15.49
C ASP A 93 6.42 -10.39 -14.19
N PHE A 94 5.67 -9.30 -14.01
CA PHE A 94 5.69 -8.48 -12.79
C PHE A 94 5.42 -9.29 -11.51
N VAL A 95 4.45 -10.21 -11.54
CA VAL A 95 4.15 -11.10 -10.41
C VAL A 95 5.21 -12.19 -10.26
N THR A 96 5.68 -12.77 -11.37
CA THR A 96 6.73 -13.81 -11.36
C THR A 96 8.05 -13.30 -10.79
N GLU A 97 8.38 -12.05 -11.08
CA GLU A 97 9.56 -11.34 -10.55
C GLU A 97 9.40 -10.93 -9.07
N GLY A 98 8.22 -11.13 -8.47
CA GLY A 98 7.95 -10.88 -7.05
C GLY A 98 7.56 -9.44 -6.72
N TYR A 99 7.25 -8.60 -7.71
CA TYR A 99 6.83 -7.21 -7.48
C TYR A 99 5.34 -7.06 -7.14
N GLY A 100 4.53 -8.10 -7.35
CA GLY A 100 3.10 -8.12 -7.03
C GLY A 100 2.66 -9.45 -6.43
N GLU A 101 1.69 -9.39 -5.52
CA GLU A 101 1.18 -10.60 -4.85
C GLU A 101 0.38 -11.50 -5.80
N LYS A 102 -0.50 -10.90 -6.60
CA LYS A 102 -1.42 -11.65 -7.46
C LYS A 102 -1.88 -10.83 -8.67
N ARG A 103 -2.02 -11.51 -9.81
CA ARG A 103 -2.63 -10.96 -11.02
C ARG A 103 -4.12 -11.31 -11.09
N HIS A 104 -4.96 -10.34 -11.44
CA HIS A 104 -6.37 -10.53 -11.74
C HIS A 104 -6.68 -10.08 -13.17
N ALA A 105 -7.18 -10.99 -14.02
CA ALA A 105 -7.54 -10.68 -15.40
C ALA A 105 -8.89 -9.96 -15.43
N VAL A 106 -8.86 -8.65 -15.68
CA VAL A 106 -10.05 -7.78 -15.77
C VAL A 106 -10.20 -7.10 -17.14
N MET A 107 -9.17 -7.18 -17.99
CA MET A 107 -9.08 -6.57 -19.32
C MET A 107 -8.51 -7.59 -20.33
N TYR A 108 -8.98 -7.54 -21.58
CA TYR A 108 -8.65 -8.45 -22.69
C TYR A 108 -8.26 -7.72 -23.95
#